data_AF-A0AA43QW82-F1
#
_entry.id   AF-A0AA43QW82-F1
#
_cell.length_a   1.000
_cell.length_b   1.000
_cell.length_c   1.000
_cell.angle_alpha   90.00
_cell.angle_beta   90.00
_cell.angle_gamma   90.00
#
_symmetry.space_group_name_H-M   'P 1'
#
loop_
_entity.id
_entity.type
_entity.pdbx_description
1 polymer ?
#
loop_
_entity_poly.entity_id
_entity_poly.type
_entity_poly.pdbx_seq_one_letter_code
_entity_poly.pdbx_strand_id
1 'polypeptide(L)'
;MAANNLFPSFLDTPNSSPSANSNNSNNGPLRLSPSSLNSPQQNQSNGNGVANGLNGLPINAGQQMDVNFLYQKVLELSEVLRENRERTQGIVNGAEELATRAAANGAAPSLRDANAEVSSARIADLERRLLISESKVSTLQAEQKENTDLIGAWESEVGKLVEKVREHTFDNKQELLAQAKRYNELLQEEKDQHLQARLEKDEWHSRFMRCVAMMREAFRLRCEEEEGPVRVVSGLQNEVRALRSAMGMDKEREEDEYGWEILKDVDGLGEGGEAGLGGGGVDV
;
A
#
# COMPACT_ATOMS: atom_id res chain seq x y z
N MET A 1 -35.66 -30.41 -14.70
CA MET A 1 -34.41 -29.91 -15.28
C MET A 1 -34.24 -28.47 -14.81
N ALA A 2 -33.47 -28.26 -13.75
CA ALA A 2 -33.25 -26.95 -13.14
C ALA A 2 -31.79 -26.56 -13.35
N ALA A 3 -31.54 -25.42 -13.99
CA ALA A 3 -30.22 -24.80 -14.05
C ALA A 3 -30.16 -23.75 -12.93
N ASN A 4 -29.45 -24.08 -11.85
CA ASN A 4 -29.18 -23.18 -10.74
C ASN A 4 -28.01 -22.26 -11.07
N ASN A 5 -28.23 -20.97 -10.91
CA ASN A 5 -27.24 -19.91 -10.94
C ASN A 5 -26.15 -20.16 -9.88
N LEU A 6 -24.89 -20.30 -10.31
CA LEU A 6 -23.71 -20.47 -9.44
C LEU A 6 -22.90 -19.15 -9.40
N PHE A 7 -23.28 -18.23 -8.53
CA PHE A 7 -22.37 -17.23 -7.96
C PHE A 7 -22.56 -17.25 -6.44
N PRO A 8 -21.54 -17.56 -5.62
CA PRO A 8 -21.69 -17.56 -4.17
C PRO A 8 -21.55 -16.14 -3.62
N SER A 9 -22.52 -15.76 -2.79
CA SER A 9 -22.62 -14.49 -2.07
C SER A 9 -21.78 -14.53 -0.78
N PHE A 10 -20.93 -13.52 -0.57
CA PHE A 10 -19.88 -13.44 0.46
C PHE A 10 -20.35 -13.05 1.88
N LEU A 11 -21.55 -13.46 2.30
CA LEU A 11 -22.20 -12.86 3.48
C LEU A 11 -22.97 -13.83 4.39
N ASP A 12 -22.40 -14.99 4.72
CA ASP A 12 -22.89 -15.68 5.93
C ASP A 12 -21.81 -16.50 6.64
N THR A 13 -21.68 -16.28 7.94
CA THR A 13 -20.76 -16.97 8.85
C THR A 13 -21.59 -17.52 10.01
N PRO A 14 -21.52 -18.82 10.30
CA PRO A 14 -21.52 -19.22 11.70
C PRO A 14 -20.40 -20.20 12.03
N ASN A 15 -19.53 -19.71 12.92
CA ASN A 15 -18.85 -20.39 14.02
C ASN A 15 -19.14 -21.90 14.24
N SER A 16 -18.17 -22.76 13.93
CA SER A 16 -17.82 -23.95 14.72
C SER A 16 -16.54 -24.62 14.20
N SER A 17 -15.47 -24.56 15.00
CA SER A 17 -14.21 -25.34 14.87
C SER A 17 -14.45 -26.82 15.31
N PRO A 18 -13.50 -27.79 15.17
CA PRO A 18 -12.08 -27.65 14.85
C PRO A 18 -11.47 -28.73 13.90
N SER A 19 -10.25 -28.46 13.39
CA SER A 19 -9.07 -29.38 13.37
C SER A 19 -8.22 -29.30 12.09
N ALA A 20 -6.91 -29.15 12.31
CA ALA A 20 -5.76 -29.37 11.41
C ALA A 20 -5.66 -28.45 10.17
N ASN A 21 -4.53 -27.90 9.76
CA ASN A 21 -3.15 -28.35 9.91
C ASN A 21 -2.21 -27.14 9.71
N SER A 22 -1.17 -27.05 10.54
CA SER A 22 -0.10 -26.06 10.42
C SER A 22 0.83 -26.42 9.26
N ASN A 23 1.12 -25.47 8.36
CA ASN A 23 2.47 -24.93 8.13
C ASN A 23 2.61 -24.23 6.77
N ASN A 24 2.83 -22.92 6.88
CA ASN A 24 3.92 -22.16 6.28
C ASN A 24 3.90 -21.83 4.76
N SER A 25 3.74 -20.53 4.47
CA SER A 25 4.69 -19.66 3.74
C SER A 25 3.96 -18.68 2.81
N ASN A 26 3.71 -17.45 3.26
CA ASN A 26 3.84 -16.28 2.38
C ASN A 26 3.91 -14.98 3.19
N ASN A 27 5.10 -14.39 3.21
CA ASN A 27 5.40 -13.07 3.78
C ASN A 27 4.81 -11.97 2.88
N GLY A 28 3.85 -11.21 3.38
CA GLY A 28 3.45 -9.90 2.86
C GLY A 28 3.83 -8.79 3.86
N PRO A 29 4.12 -7.55 3.42
CA PRO A 29 4.61 -6.50 4.31
C PRO A 29 3.52 -6.06 5.28
N LEU A 30 3.81 -6.20 6.58
CA LEU A 30 3.00 -5.71 7.69
C LEU A 30 3.05 -4.17 7.73
N ARG A 31 1.86 -3.56 7.75
CA ARG A 31 1.68 -2.13 8.00
C ARG A 31 1.86 -1.86 9.49
N LEU A 32 2.85 -1.04 9.85
CA LEU A 32 3.09 -0.59 11.22
C LEU A 32 2.27 0.69 11.50
N SER A 33 1.45 0.66 12.54
CA SER A 33 0.81 1.85 13.13
C SER A 33 1.79 2.51 14.13
N PRO A 34 1.93 3.85 14.16
CA PRO A 34 2.80 4.50 15.14
C PRO A 34 2.07 4.59 16.49
N SER A 35 2.63 3.94 17.52
CA SER A 35 2.22 4.14 18.92
C SER A 35 3.24 5.02 19.63
N SER A 36 2.71 5.98 20.37
CA SER A 36 3.41 7.12 20.94
C SER A 36 4.50 6.79 21.96
N LEU A 37 5.52 7.64 21.89
CA LEU A 37 6.66 7.87 22.77
C LEU A 37 6.39 7.62 24.27
N ASN A 38 7.19 6.74 24.87
CA ASN A 38 7.27 6.53 26.32
C ASN A 38 8.46 7.34 26.87
N SER A 39 8.21 8.30 27.76
CA SER A 39 9.24 9.07 28.48
C SER A 39 9.50 8.46 29.88
N PRO A 40 10.69 8.68 30.47
CA PRO A 40 11.22 7.83 31.53
C PRO A 40 10.69 8.22 32.92
N GLN A 41 10.26 7.22 33.68
CA GLN A 41 9.82 7.38 35.06
C GLN A 41 11.04 7.32 35.99
N GLN A 42 11.40 8.47 36.55
CA GLN A 42 12.35 8.59 37.65
C GLN A 42 11.70 8.28 39.00
N ASN A 43 12.53 7.72 39.84
CA ASN A 43 12.32 7.15 41.17
C ASN A 43 12.25 8.24 42.26
N GLN A 44 11.32 8.08 43.22
CA GLN A 44 11.32 8.53 44.64
C GLN A 44 9.86 8.41 45.15
N SER A 45 9.50 8.11 46.39
CA SER A 45 10.14 7.57 47.59
C SER A 45 9.03 7.48 48.64
N ASN A 46 8.86 6.31 49.26
CA ASN A 46 8.34 6.02 50.60
C ASN A 46 7.55 7.13 51.36
N GLY A 47 6.26 6.88 51.63
CA GLY A 47 5.42 7.69 52.53
C GLY A 47 4.20 6.92 53.01
N ASN A 48 4.38 6.12 54.06
CA ASN A 48 3.36 5.35 54.77
C ASN A 48 2.40 6.29 55.52
N GLY A 49 1.08 6.24 55.27
CA GLY A 49 0.12 7.07 56.03
C GLY A 49 -1.33 7.04 55.56
N VAL A 50 -2.06 6.00 55.98
CA VAL A 50 -3.48 6.03 56.39
C VAL A 50 -4.49 6.82 55.53
N ALA A 51 -5.20 6.12 54.64
CA ALA A 51 -6.63 6.31 54.39
C ALA A 51 -7.15 5.22 53.42
N ASN A 52 -7.35 4.02 53.94
CA ASN A 52 -8.09 2.98 53.25
C ASN A 52 -9.57 3.06 53.67
N GLY A 53 -10.46 3.43 52.74
CA GLY A 53 -11.89 3.20 52.90
C GLY A 53 -12.80 4.35 52.46
N LEU A 54 -13.01 4.49 51.15
CA LEU A 54 -14.31 4.86 50.55
C LEU A 54 -14.25 4.70 49.02
N ASN A 55 -14.77 3.56 48.57
CA ASN A 55 -15.38 3.26 47.28
C ASN A 55 -15.07 4.19 46.07
N GLY A 56 -14.16 3.76 45.21
CA GLY A 56 -14.56 3.05 43.99
C GLY A 56 -15.47 3.75 42.97
N LEU A 57 -15.36 5.07 42.76
CA LEU A 57 -15.80 5.71 41.51
C LEU A 57 -14.60 6.35 40.80
N PRO A 58 -14.48 6.24 39.46
CA PRO A 58 -13.42 6.91 38.72
C PRO A 58 -13.62 8.43 38.86
N ILE A 59 -12.84 9.04 39.75
CA ILE A 59 -12.80 10.50 39.91
C ILE A 59 -12.35 11.07 38.57
N ASN A 60 -13.24 11.84 37.94
CA ASN A 60 -13.03 12.46 36.65
C ASN A 60 -11.73 13.29 36.68
N ALA A 61 -10.88 13.16 35.65
CA ALA A 61 -9.58 13.83 35.57
C ALA A 61 -9.66 15.36 35.79
N GLY A 62 -10.79 16.00 35.50
CA GLY A 62 -11.05 17.41 35.80
C GLY A 62 -11.18 17.72 37.29
N GLN A 63 -11.78 16.82 38.08
CA GLN A 63 -11.89 16.98 39.53
C GLN A 63 -10.54 16.81 40.24
N GLN A 64 -9.66 15.94 39.73
CA GLN A 64 -8.30 15.84 40.27
C GLN A 64 -7.44 17.06 39.92
N MET A 65 -7.64 17.65 38.74
CA MET A 65 -6.95 18.87 38.34
C MET A 65 -7.37 20.07 39.20
N ASP A 66 -8.66 20.22 39.47
CA ASP A 66 -9.19 21.29 40.32
C ASP A 66 -8.75 21.15 41.79
N VAL A 67 -8.72 19.92 42.34
CA VAL A 67 -8.19 19.68 43.69
C VAL A 67 -6.71 20.04 43.80
N ASN A 68 -5.91 19.74 42.76
CA ASN A 68 -4.50 20.15 42.72
C ASN A 68 -4.35 21.69 42.59
N PHE A 69 -5.21 22.34 41.80
CA PHE A 69 -5.22 23.79 41.64
C PHE A 69 -5.61 24.52 42.94
N LEU A 70 -6.65 24.05 43.63
CA LEU A 70 -7.06 24.57 44.94
C LEU A 70 -5.95 24.38 45.98
N TYR A 71 -5.25 23.25 45.98
CA TYR A 71 -4.12 23.02 46.88
C TYR A 71 -2.98 24.01 46.65
N GLN A 72 -2.63 24.30 45.38
CA GLN A 72 -1.64 25.33 45.06
C GLN A 72 -2.09 26.72 45.52
N LYS A 73 -3.36 27.07 45.36
CA LYS A 73 -3.91 28.35 45.82
C LYS A 73 -3.93 28.49 47.34
N VAL A 74 -4.19 27.42 48.08
CA VAL A 74 -4.11 27.42 49.55
C VAL A 74 -2.67 27.60 50.02
N LEU A 75 -1.70 26.96 49.36
CA LEU A 75 -0.29 27.16 49.66
C LEU A 75 0.16 28.60 49.36
N GLU A 76 -0.24 29.17 48.23
CA GLU A 76 0.03 30.58 47.88
C GLU A 76 -0.57 31.54 48.93
N LEU A 77 -1.82 31.32 49.33
CA LEU A 77 -2.47 32.15 50.36
C LEU A 77 -1.79 32.01 51.73
N SER A 78 -1.31 30.81 52.08
CA SER A 78 -0.57 30.57 53.33
C SER A 78 0.76 31.32 53.35
N GLU A 79 1.43 31.44 52.20
CA GLU A 79 2.66 32.20 52.05
C GLU A 79 2.40 33.70 52.18
N VAL A 80 1.31 34.21 51.55
CA VAL A 80 0.88 35.61 51.72
C VAL A 80 0.52 35.91 53.18
N LEU A 81 -0.14 34.99 53.89
CA LEU A 81 -0.45 35.15 55.32
C LEU A 81 0.80 35.12 56.21
N ARG A 82 1.78 34.29 55.88
CA ARG A 82 3.09 34.26 56.56
C ARG A 82 3.82 35.59 56.37
N GLU A 83 3.86 36.08 55.15
CA GLU A 83 4.45 37.37 54.79
C GLU A 83 3.71 38.55 55.46
N ASN A 84 2.38 38.47 55.58
CA ASN A 84 1.58 39.49 56.26
C ASN A 84 1.85 39.49 57.78
N ARG A 85 2.02 38.31 58.39
CA ARG A 85 2.41 38.17 59.80
C ARG A 85 3.81 38.71 60.04
N GLU A 86 4.76 38.41 59.16
CA GLU A 86 6.13 38.90 59.23
C GLU A 86 6.19 40.44 59.08
N ARG A 87 5.45 41.01 58.11
CA ARG A 87 5.32 42.47 57.97
C ARG A 87 4.70 43.11 59.20
N THR A 88 3.64 42.52 59.75
CA THR A 88 2.98 43.04 60.95
C THR A 88 3.89 42.94 62.17
N GLN A 89 4.67 41.86 62.30
CA GLN A 89 5.66 41.71 63.36
C GLN A 89 6.80 42.74 63.20
N GLY A 90 7.25 43.03 61.98
CA GLY A 90 8.21 44.10 61.70
C GLY A 90 7.67 45.49 62.10
N ILE A 91 6.38 45.76 61.86
CA ILE A 91 5.73 47.01 62.27
C ILE A 91 5.61 47.09 63.80
N VAL A 92 5.20 46.01 64.46
CA VAL A 92 5.08 45.97 65.93
C VAL A 92 6.43 46.13 66.60
N ASN A 93 7.46 45.43 66.13
CA ASN A 93 8.83 45.57 66.63
C ASN A 93 9.36 46.99 66.39
N GLY A 94 9.11 47.58 65.22
CA GLY A 94 9.49 48.97 64.94
C GLY A 94 8.74 49.98 65.80
N ALA A 95 7.48 49.72 66.12
CA ALA A 95 6.69 50.54 67.04
C ALA A 95 7.14 50.39 68.50
N GLU A 96 7.53 49.19 68.92
CA GLU A 96 8.07 48.92 70.25
C GLU A 96 9.48 49.53 70.42
N GLU A 97 10.32 49.48 69.39
CA GLU A 97 11.61 50.16 69.35
C GLU A 97 11.44 51.69 69.37
N LEU A 98 10.43 52.23 68.67
CA LEU A 98 10.10 53.65 68.72
C LEU A 98 9.56 54.08 70.10
N ALA A 99 8.72 53.26 70.72
CA ALA A 99 8.15 53.52 72.04
C ALA A 99 9.23 53.44 73.15
N THR A 100 10.13 52.45 73.09
CA THR A 100 11.25 52.31 74.02
C THR A 100 12.30 53.41 73.81
N ARG A 101 12.57 53.81 72.57
CA ARG A 101 13.47 54.94 72.27
C ARG A 101 12.89 56.29 72.67
N ALA A 102 11.58 56.49 72.54
CA ALA A 102 10.86 57.67 73.02
C ALA A 102 10.80 57.75 74.57
N ALA A 103 10.75 56.61 75.25
CA ALA A 103 10.81 56.54 76.71
C ALA A 103 12.24 56.73 77.26
N ALA A 104 13.27 56.28 76.54
CA ALA A 104 14.67 56.30 77.00
C ALA A 104 15.43 57.60 76.67
N ASN A 105 15.12 58.27 75.55
CA ASN A 105 15.81 59.50 75.13
C ASN A 105 14.83 60.68 75.18
N GLY A 106 14.64 61.29 76.36
CA GLY A 106 13.80 62.48 76.58
C GLY A 106 14.14 63.75 75.76
N ALA A 107 14.90 63.62 74.68
CA ALA A 107 15.00 64.57 73.59
C ALA A 107 14.42 63.92 72.33
N ALA A 108 13.15 64.19 72.08
CA ALA A 108 12.59 63.93 70.76
C ALA A 108 13.41 64.75 69.74
N PRO A 109 14.03 64.15 68.71
CA PRO A 109 14.33 64.93 67.51
C PRO A 109 13.01 65.60 67.12
N SER A 110 13.05 66.88 66.72
CA SER A 110 11.82 67.61 66.42
C SER A 110 10.95 66.70 65.54
N LEU A 111 9.74 66.37 66.00
CA LEU A 111 8.93 65.30 65.40
C LEU A 111 8.79 65.52 63.88
N ARG A 112 8.89 66.80 63.47
CA ARG A 112 8.90 67.31 62.11
C ARG A 112 10.12 66.90 61.28
N ASP A 113 11.33 66.90 61.84
CA ASP A 113 12.55 66.49 61.12
C ASP A 113 12.62 64.96 60.97
N ALA A 114 12.24 64.22 62.01
CA ALA A 114 12.11 62.75 61.92
C ALA A 114 11.01 62.33 60.93
N ASN A 115 9.89 63.07 60.86
CA ASN A 115 8.84 62.81 59.87
C ASN A 115 9.30 63.19 58.45
N ALA A 116 10.11 64.24 58.29
CA ALA A 116 10.69 64.63 57.00
C ALA A 116 11.71 63.61 56.48
N GLU A 117 12.53 63.03 57.36
CA GLU A 117 13.50 61.99 57.02
C GLU A 117 12.82 60.63 56.74
N VAL A 118 11.80 60.26 57.52
CA VAL A 118 11.01 59.04 57.28
C VAL A 118 10.20 59.16 55.98
N SER A 119 9.68 60.35 55.66
CA SER A 119 8.98 60.59 54.39
C SER A 119 9.93 60.63 53.19
N SER A 120 11.11 61.22 53.31
CA SER A 120 12.11 61.21 52.21
C SER A 120 12.66 59.81 51.94
N ALA A 121 12.95 59.01 52.98
CA ALA A 121 13.36 57.62 52.84
C ALA A 121 12.27 56.76 52.19
N ARG A 122 11.00 57.02 52.53
CA ARG A 122 9.86 56.31 51.92
C ARG A 122 9.62 56.72 50.46
N ILE A 123 9.87 57.98 50.11
CA ILE A 123 9.83 58.45 48.72
C ILE A 123 10.93 57.76 47.90
N ALA A 124 12.16 57.72 48.41
CA ALA A 124 13.28 57.04 47.73
C ALA A 124 13.04 55.53 47.56
N ASP A 125 12.43 54.85 48.55
CA ASP A 125 12.05 53.44 48.43
C ASP A 125 10.93 53.23 47.39
N LEU A 126 9.92 54.11 47.37
CA LEU A 126 8.86 54.08 46.35
C LEU A 126 9.41 54.31 44.94
N GLU A 127 10.33 55.26 44.76
CA GLU A 127 11.01 55.53 43.48
C GLU A 127 11.84 54.33 43.03
N ARG A 128 12.58 53.69 43.96
CA ARG A 128 13.32 52.46 43.67
C ARG A 128 12.38 51.32 43.23
N ARG A 129 11.27 51.13 43.94
CA ARG A 129 10.27 50.11 43.60
C ARG A 129 9.59 50.40 42.26
N LEU A 130 9.36 51.68 41.95
CA LEU A 130 8.82 52.12 40.67
C LEU A 130 9.81 51.82 39.53
N LEU A 131 11.09 52.16 39.68
CA LEU A 131 12.16 51.81 38.73
C LEU A 131 12.28 50.31 38.48
N ILE A 132 12.22 49.49 39.53
CA ILE A 132 12.25 48.02 39.41
C ILE A 132 11.01 47.51 38.68
N SER A 133 9.83 48.07 38.97
CA SER A 133 8.58 47.72 38.30
C SER A 133 8.62 48.09 36.82
N GLU A 134 9.10 49.28 36.47
CA GLU A 134 9.24 49.74 35.08
C GLU A 134 10.23 48.89 34.29
N SER A 135 11.38 48.56 34.88
CA SER A 135 12.34 47.61 34.31
C SER A 135 11.70 46.25 34.02
N LYS A 136 10.95 45.70 34.98
CA LYS A 136 10.25 44.42 34.81
C LYS A 136 9.18 44.50 33.72
N VAL A 137 8.43 45.60 33.65
CA VAL A 137 7.43 45.81 32.59
C VAL A 137 8.11 45.88 31.22
N SER A 138 9.25 46.57 31.10
CA SER A 138 10.01 46.64 29.85
C SER A 138 10.49 45.25 29.40
N THR A 139 10.99 44.42 30.31
CA THR A 139 11.42 43.05 29.98
C THR A 139 10.22 42.19 29.55
N LEU A 140 9.12 42.24 30.29
CA LEU A 140 7.91 41.49 29.95
C LEU A 140 7.31 41.93 28.60
N GLN A 141 7.39 43.22 28.26
CA GLN A 141 6.96 43.71 26.95
C GLN A 141 7.86 43.20 25.82
N ALA A 142 9.18 43.13 26.04
CA ALA A 142 10.11 42.55 25.08
C ALA A 142 9.85 41.05 24.87
N GLU A 143 9.68 40.30 25.95
CA GLU A 143 9.33 38.87 25.90
C GLU A 143 7.96 38.63 25.26
N GLN A 144 6.96 39.48 25.52
CA GLN A 144 5.65 39.40 24.91
C GLN A 144 5.72 39.65 23.40
N LYS A 145 6.54 40.61 22.96
CA LYS A 145 6.77 40.86 21.54
C LYS A 145 7.42 39.65 20.87
N GLU A 146 8.49 39.11 21.44
CA GLU A 146 9.18 37.93 20.91
C GLU A 146 8.25 36.71 20.84
N ASN A 147 7.45 36.46 21.89
CA ASN A 147 6.46 35.38 21.88
C ASN A 147 5.40 35.58 20.79
N THR A 148 4.95 36.81 20.56
CA THR A 148 3.96 37.10 19.50
C THR A 148 4.56 36.87 18.12
N ASP A 149 5.82 37.27 17.90
CA ASP A 149 6.54 37.04 16.65
C ASP A 149 6.74 35.53 16.41
N LEU A 150 7.09 34.77 17.46
CA LEU A 150 7.24 33.33 17.38
C LEU A 150 5.90 32.64 17.05
N ILE A 151 4.81 33.04 17.69
CA ILE A 151 3.46 32.52 17.38
C ILE A 151 3.12 32.76 15.90
N GLY A 152 3.37 33.97 15.38
CA GLY A 152 3.14 34.27 13.96
C GLY A 152 3.98 33.40 13.01
N ALA A 153 5.24 33.11 13.37
CA ALA A 153 6.08 32.20 12.60
C ALA A 153 5.53 30.76 12.59
N TRP A 154 5.08 30.26 13.75
CA TRP A 154 4.45 28.95 13.86
C TRP A 154 3.16 28.87 13.06
N GLU A 155 2.30 29.88 13.13
CA GLU A 155 1.05 29.92 12.35
C GLU A 155 1.33 29.85 10.84
N SER A 156 2.33 30.59 10.37
CA SER A 156 2.76 30.54 8.97
C SER A 156 3.29 29.15 8.58
N GLU A 157 4.18 28.56 9.37
CA GLU A 157 4.77 27.25 9.05
C GLU A 157 3.76 26.11 9.15
N VAL A 158 2.87 26.13 10.16
CA VAL A 158 1.77 25.18 10.27
C VAL A 158 0.82 25.33 9.07
N GLY A 159 0.52 26.56 8.65
CA GLY A 159 -0.25 26.82 7.42
C GLY A 159 0.37 26.16 6.18
N LYS A 160 1.69 26.31 5.99
CA LYS A 160 2.42 25.66 4.90
C LYS A 160 2.42 24.13 5.02
N LEU A 161 2.58 23.59 6.22
CA LEU A 161 2.58 22.16 6.45
C LEU A 161 1.23 21.54 6.12
N VAL A 162 0.12 22.19 6.52
CA VAL A 162 -1.23 21.73 6.21
C VAL A 162 -1.46 21.70 4.70
N GLU A 163 -1.00 22.72 3.97
CA GLU A 163 -1.12 22.74 2.51
C GLU A 163 -0.32 21.60 1.87
N LYS A 164 0.92 21.37 2.30
CA LYS A 164 1.74 20.24 1.82
C LYS A 164 1.10 18.88 2.10
N VAL A 165 0.51 18.69 3.28
CA VAL A 165 -0.19 17.45 3.63
C VAL A 165 -1.41 17.24 2.73
N ARG A 166 -2.14 18.32 2.43
CA ARG A 166 -3.29 18.30 1.54
C ARG A 166 -2.88 17.93 0.11
N GLU A 167 -1.88 18.61 -0.44
CA GLU A 167 -1.32 18.36 -1.77
C GLU A 167 -0.82 16.91 -1.87
N HIS A 168 0.03 16.46 -0.94
CA HIS A 168 0.53 15.09 -0.92
C HIS A 168 -0.58 14.05 -0.87
N THR A 169 -1.64 14.27 -0.07
CA THR A 169 -2.76 13.33 0.02
C THR A 169 -3.58 13.29 -1.28
N PHE A 170 -3.71 14.42 -1.97
CA PHE A 170 -4.37 14.49 -3.26
C PHE A 170 -3.56 13.77 -4.34
N ASP A 171 -2.27 14.09 -4.45
CA ASP A 171 -1.36 13.49 -5.43
C ASP A 171 -1.25 11.98 -5.23
N ASN A 172 -1.11 11.52 -3.98
CA ASN A 172 -1.05 10.09 -3.67
C ASN A 172 -2.32 9.35 -4.12
N LYS A 173 -3.51 9.94 -3.90
CA LYS A 173 -4.77 9.35 -4.39
C LYS A 173 -4.81 9.32 -5.91
N GLN A 174 -4.33 10.37 -6.57
CA GLN A 174 -4.28 10.43 -8.02
C GLN A 174 -3.33 9.38 -8.60
N GLU A 175 -2.15 9.19 -8.02
CA GLU A 175 -1.19 8.15 -8.40
C GLU A 175 -1.77 6.75 -8.22
N LEU A 176 -2.42 6.47 -7.09
CA LEU A 176 -3.07 5.18 -6.85
C LEU A 176 -4.17 4.89 -7.89
N LEU A 177 -4.97 5.90 -8.26
CA LEU A 177 -5.98 5.76 -9.30
C LEU A 177 -5.35 5.54 -10.68
N ALA A 178 -4.29 6.27 -11.01
CA ALA A 178 -3.56 6.10 -12.26
C ALA A 178 -2.95 4.69 -12.36
N GLN A 179 -2.37 4.19 -11.27
CA GLN A 179 -1.84 2.84 -11.19
C GLN A 179 -2.95 1.79 -11.38
N ALA A 180 -4.10 1.96 -10.72
CA ALA A 180 -5.24 1.04 -10.87
C ALA A 180 -5.77 1.02 -12.31
N LYS A 181 -5.87 2.18 -12.97
CA LYS A 181 -6.26 2.26 -14.40
C LYS A 181 -5.26 1.53 -15.28
N ARG A 182 -3.97 1.83 -15.12
CA ARG A 182 -2.88 1.18 -15.89
C ARG A 182 -2.87 -0.33 -15.72
N TYR A 183 -3.12 -0.87 -14.52
CA TYR A 183 -3.22 -2.32 -14.33
C TYR A 183 -4.41 -2.93 -15.07
N ASN A 184 -5.55 -2.25 -15.10
CA ASN A 184 -6.71 -2.73 -15.85
C ASN A 184 -6.45 -2.68 -17.36
N GLU A 185 -5.80 -1.63 -17.86
CA GLU A 185 -5.37 -1.51 -19.25
C GLU A 185 -4.43 -2.65 -19.63
N LEU A 186 -3.40 -2.91 -18.83
CA LEU A 186 -2.46 -4.02 -19.08
C LEU A 186 -3.16 -5.39 -19.08
N LEU A 187 -4.08 -5.62 -18.13
CA LEU A 187 -4.84 -6.86 -18.07
C LEU A 187 -5.75 -7.03 -19.31
N GLN A 188 -6.26 -5.92 -19.84
CA GLN A 188 -7.05 -5.94 -21.07
C GLN A 188 -6.16 -6.23 -22.28
N GLU A 189 -5.00 -5.58 -22.38
CA GLU A 189 -4.01 -5.84 -23.42
C GLU A 189 -3.56 -7.30 -23.43
N GLU A 190 -3.28 -7.91 -22.27
CA GLU A 190 -2.93 -9.33 -22.18
C GLU A 190 -4.05 -10.24 -22.69
N LYS A 191 -5.31 -9.94 -22.35
CA LYS A 191 -6.48 -10.69 -22.86
C LYS A 191 -6.60 -10.58 -24.37
N ASP A 192 -6.42 -9.37 -24.90
CA ASP A 192 -6.53 -9.10 -26.34
C ASP A 192 -5.38 -9.78 -27.11
N GLN A 193 -4.15 -9.73 -26.58
CA GLN A 193 -2.99 -10.46 -27.13
C GLN A 193 -3.21 -11.98 -27.11
N HIS A 194 -3.74 -12.52 -26.01
CA HIS A 194 -4.07 -13.95 -25.91
C HIS A 194 -5.15 -14.36 -26.91
N LEU A 195 -6.18 -13.54 -27.11
CA LEU A 195 -7.21 -13.78 -28.11
C LEU A 195 -6.61 -13.73 -29.52
N GLN A 196 -5.80 -12.71 -29.80
CA GLN A 196 -5.16 -12.54 -31.11
C GLN A 196 -4.27 -13.72 -31.47
N ALA A 197 -3.44 -14.20 -30.54
CA ALA A 197 -2.57 -15.37 -30.78
C ALA A 197 -3.36 -16.64 -31.11
N ARG A 198 -4.55 -16.83 -30.51
CA ARG A 198 -5.43 -17.96 -30.83
C ARG A 198 -6.05 -17.81 -32.21
N LEU A 199 -6.57 -16.62 -32.53
CA LEU A 199 -7.12 -16.32 -33.84
C LEU A 199 -6.08 -16.52 -34.95
N GLU A 200 -4.84 -16.09 -34.72
CA GLU A 200 -3.74 -16.27 -35.66
C GLU A 200 -3.43 -17.75 -35.88
N LYS A 201 -3.38 -18.55 -34.80
CA LYS A 201 -3.19 -20.01 -34.91
C LYS A 201 -4.29 -20.66 -35.75
N ASP A 202 -5.55 -20.31 -35.49
CA ASP A 202 -6.69 -20.86 -36.22
C ASP A 202 -6.66 -20.44 -37.70
N GLU A 203 -6.23 -19.21 -37.98
CA GLU A 203 -6.03 -18.73 -39.34
C GLU A 203 -4.92 -19.50 -40.06
N TRP A 204 -3.77 -19.68 -39.43
CA TRP A 204 -2.67 -20.49 -39.97
C TRP A 204 -3.08 -21.93 -40.23
N HIS A 205 -3.80 -22.54 -39.29
CA HIS A 205 -4.31 -23.90 -39.44
C HIS A 205 -5.29 -24.00 -40.62
N SER A 206 -6.21 -23.03 -40.74
CA SER A 206 -7.18 -22.97 -41.84
C SER A 206 -6.49 -22.80 -43.20
N ARG A 207 -5.46 -21.93 -43.28
CA ARG A 207 -4.63 -21.75 -44.49
C ARG A 207 -3.89 -23.03 -44.85
N PHE A 208 -3.29 -23.70 -43.87
CA PHE A 208 -2.59 -24.98 -44.07
C PHE A 208 -3.53 -26.07 -44.58
N MET A 209 -4.71 -26.23 -43.97
CA MET A 209 -5.70 -27.21 -44.41
C MET A 209 -6.18 -26.95 -45.85
N ARG A 210 -6.33 -25.67 -46.24
CA ARG A 210 -6.63 -25.30 -47.62
C ARG A 210 -5.51 -25.70 -48.58
N CYS A 211 -4.25 -25.44 -48.23
CA CYS A 211 -3.10 -25.86 -49.04
C CYS A 211 -3.02 -27.38 -49.19
N VAL A 212 -3.25 -28.14 -48.11
CA VAL A 212 -3.29 -29.60 -48.15
C VAL A 212 -4.41 -30.11 -49.05
N ALA A 213 -5.60 -29.52 -48.96
CA ALA A 213 -6.71 -29.86 -49.85
C ALA A 213 -6.37 -29.61 -51.32
N MET A 214 -5.76 -28.46 -51.64
CA MET A 214 -5.29 -28.15 -52.99
C MET A 214 -4.22 -29.13 -53.49
N MET A 215 -3.27 -29.54 -52.62
CA MET A 215 -2.24 -30.53 -52.98
C MET A 215 -2.85 -31.90 -53.28
N ARG A 216 -3.81 -32.36 -52.46
CA ARG A 216 -4.52 -33.62 -52.71
C ARG A 216 -5.31 -33.57 -54.01
N GLU A 217 -5.97 -32.45 -54.28
CA GLU A 217 -6.72 -32.25 -55.51
C GLU A 217 -5.81 -32.21 -56.74
N ALA A 218 -4.69 -31.50 -56.67
CA ALA A 218 -3.70 -31.49 -57.74
C ALA A 218 -3.12 -32.89 -58.01
N PHE A 219 -2.87 -33.68 -56.97
CA PHE A 219 -2.44 -35.07 -57.11
C PHE A 219 -3.52 -35.95 -57.74
N ARG A 220 -4.79 -35.80 -57.32
CA ARG A 220 -5.92 -36.51 -57.92
C ARG A 220 -6.03 -36.21 -59.42
N LEU A 221 -5.97 -34.94 -59.80
CA LEU A 221 -6.04 -34.52 -61.21
C LEU A 221 -4.88 -35.09 -62.04
N ARG A 222 -3.66 -35.11 -61.47
CA ARG A 222 -2.49 -35.73 -62.13
C ARG A 222 -2.70 -37.23 -62.36
N CYS A 223 -3.18 -37.95 -61.34
CA CYS A 223 -3.45 -39.38 -61.48
C CYS A 223 -4.58 -39.66 -62.48
N GLU A 224 -5.64 -38.84 -62.52
CA GLU A 224 -6.73 -38.98 -63.49
C GLU A 224 -6.27 -38.75 -64.93
N GLU A 225 -5.34 -37.80 -65.15
CA GLU A 225 -4.73 -37.55 -66.45
C GLU A 225 -3.87 -38.75 -66.92
N GLU A 226 -3.11 -39.35 -66.01
CA GLU A 226 -2.23 -40.49 -66.31
C GLU A 226 -3.00 -41.82 -66.49
N GLU A 227 -4.05 -42.06 -65.70
CA GLU A 227 -4.83 -43.30 -65.73
C GLU A 227 -5.68 -43.44 -67.00
N GLY A 228 -6.17 -42.33 -67.56
CA GLY A 228 -7.06 -42.32 -68.73
C GLY A 228 -6.44 -43.04 -69.96
N PRO A 229 -5.28 -42.61 -70.46
CA PRO A 229 -4.59 -43.25 -71.58
C PRO A 229 -4.23 -44.71 -71.29
N VAL A 230 -3.71 -45.00 -70.08
CA VAL A 230 -3.34 -46.37 -69.67
C VAL A 230 -4.54 -47.32 -69.71
N ARG A 231 -5.71 -46.89 -69.20
CA ARG A 231 -6.94 -47.69 -69.21
C ARG A 231 -7.44 -47.97 -70.63
N VAL A 232 -7.39 -46.97 -71.52
CA VAL A 232 -7.83 -47.13 -72.91
C VAL A 232 -6.90 -48.07 -73.68
N VAL A 233 -5.58 -47.87 -73.58
CA VAL A 233 -4.59 -48.70 -74.30
C VAL A 233 -4.63 -50.14 -73.79
N SER A 234 -4.69 -50.37 -72.48
CA SER A 234 -4.81 -51.72 -71.91
C SER A 234 -6.14 -52.41 -72.29
N GLY A 235 -7.25 -51.67 -72.33
CA GLY A 235 -8.54 -52.19 -72.80
C GLY A 235 -8.50 -52.63 -74.26
N LEU A 236 -7.98 -51.78 -75.14
CA LEU A 236 -7.80 -52.09 -76.58
C LEU A 236 -6.87 -53.27 -76.79
N GLN A 237 -5.76 -53.36 -76.04
CA GLN A 237 -4.87 -54.51 -76.12
C GLN A 237 -5.54 -55.80 -75.67
N ASN A 238 -6.34 -55.77 -74.60
CA ASN A 238 -7.09 -56.94 -74.16
C ASN A 238 -8.09 -57.42 -75.23
N GLU A 239 -8.75 -56.51 -75.94
CA GLU A 239 -9.61 -56.83 -77.09
C GLU A 239 -8.80 -57.45 -78.23
N VAL A 240 -7.65 -56.88 -78.60
CA VAL A 240 -6.77 -57.44 -79.65
C VAL A 240 -6.28 -58.84 -79.29
N ARG A 241 -5.85 -59.06 -78.04
CA ARG A 241 -5.44 -60.39 -77.54
C ARG A 241 -6.61 -61.39 -77.62
N ALA A 242 -7.83 -60.98 -77.27
CA ALA A 242 -9.02 -61.82 -77.37
C ALA A 242 -9.37 -62.17 -78.82
N LEU A 243 -9.29 -61.20 -79.74
CA LEU A 243 -9.53 -61.41 -81.17
C LEU A 243 -8.49 -62.34 -81.79
N ARG A 244 -7.21 -62.16 -81.45
CA ARG A 244 -6.09 -63.02 -81.91
C ARG A 244 -6.27 -64.46 -81.41
N SER A 245 -6.67 -64.63 -80.14
CA SER A 245 -7.01 -65.93 -79.57
C SER A 245 -8.20 -66.58 -80.28
N ALA A 246 -9.26 -65.82 -80.60
CA ALA A 246 -10.43 -66.32 -81.34
C ALA A 246 -10.11 -66.74 -82.78
N MET A 247 -9.11 -66.09 -83.41
CA MET A 247 -8.62 -66.46 -84.74
C MET A 247 -7.56 -67.58 -84.72
N GLY A 248 -7.20 -68.10 -83.54
CA GLY A 248 -6.21 -69.17 -83.39
C GLY A 248 -4.77 -68.73 -83.70
N MET A 249 -4.49 -67.43 -83.64
CA MET A 249 -3.15 -66.88 -83.83
C MET A 249 -2.38 -66.88 -82.50
N ASP A 250 -1.07 -67.11 -82.56
CA ASP A 250 -0.19 -67.10 -81.37
C ASP A 250 -0.19 -65.73 -80.68
N LYS A 251 -0.07 -65.72 -79.35
CA LYS A 251 0.06 -64.50 -78.53
C LYS A 251 1.28 -63.72 -79.00
N GLU A 252 1.09 -62.43 -79.23
CA GLU A 252 2.18 -61.50 -79.57
C GLU A 252 3.10 -61.30 -78.35
N ARG A 253 4.39 -61.04 -78.57
CA ARG A 253 5.30 -60.70 -77.48
C ARG A 253 4.93 -59.32 -76.97
N GLU A 254 4.99 -59.14 -75.65
CA GLU A 254 4.52 -57.89 -75.02
C GLU A 254 5.26 -56.67 -75.56
N GLU A 255 6.56 -56.79 -75.82
CA GLU A 255 7.40 -55.74 -76.43
C GLU A 255 7.00 -55.33 -77.86
N ASP A 256 6.31 -56.21 -78.59
CA ASP A 256 5.87 -55.98 -79.97
C ASP A 256 4.43 -55.42 -80.03
N GLU A 257 3.71 -55.35 -78.90
CA GLU A 257 2.33 -54.89 -78.85
C GLU A 257 2.22 -53.36 -79.01
N TYR A 258 1.28 -52.91 -79.84
CA TYR A 258 0.98 -51.47 -79.97
C TYR A 258 0.56 -50.88 -78.62
N GLY A 259 1.28 -49.85 -78.16
CA GLY A 259 1.05 -49.21 -76.86
C GLY A 259 1.87 -49.79 -75.70
N TRP A 260 2.77 -50.76 -75.96
CA TRP A 260 3.70 -51.29 -74.97
C TRP A 260 4.53 -50.21 -74.28
N GLU A 261 4.97 -49.18 -75.01
CA GLU A 261 5.73 -48.05 -74.45
C GLU A 261 4.99 -47.27 -73.36
N ILE A 262 3.65 -47.30 -73.35
CA ILE A 262 2.79 -46.63 -72.36
C ILE A 262 2.47 -47.57 -71.19
N LEU A 263 2.48 -48.88 -71.43
CA LEU A 263 2.10 -49.90 -70.44
C LEU A 263 3.28 -50.54 -69.71
N LYS A 264 4.50 -50.41 -70.22
CA LYS A 264 5.72 -50.97 -69.62
C LYS A 264 5.99 -50.45 -68.20
N ASP A 265 5.52 -49.24 -67.88
CA ASP A 265 5.75 -48.57 -66.60
C ASP A 265 4.59 -48.79 -65.60
N VAL A 266 3.57 -49.58 -65.98
CA VAL A 266 2.45 -49.94 -65.11
C VAL A 266 2.86 -51.18 -64.29
N ASP A 267 3.25 -50.95 -63.04
CA ASP A 267 3.55 -52.01 -62.07
C ASP A 267 2.40 -53.01 -62.00
N GLY A 268 2.65 -54.24 -62.44
CA GLY A 268 1.72 -55.37 -62.31
C GLY A 268 1.29 -56.08 -63.60
N LEU A 269 1.76 -55.68 -64.78
CA LEU A 269 1.58 -56.47 -66.00
C LEU A 269 2.78 -57.37 -66.35
N GLY A 270 3.91 -57.22 -65.64
CA GLY A 270 5.20 -57.81 -66.03
C GLY A 270 5.95 -58.67 -64.99
N GLU A 271 5.42 -58.98 -63.80
CA GLU A 271 6.19 -59.75 -62.82
C GLU A 271 5.51 -61.04 -62.33
N GLY A 272 5.82 -62.12 -63.05
CA GLY A 272 6.03 -63.41 -62.43
C GLY A 272 7.46 -63.51 -61.92
N GLY A 273 7.68 -63.16 -60.65
CA GLY A 273 8.79 -63.64 -59.84
C GLY A 273 9.99 -62.71 -59.64
N GLU A 274 10.04 -62.02 -58.50
CA GLU A 274 11.00 -62.31 -57.44
C GLU A 274 10.66 -61.50 -56.18
N ALA A 275 10.40 -62.20 -55.08
CA ALA A 275 10.23 -61.59 -53.77
C ALA A 275 11.59 -61.12 -53.23
N GLY A 276 11.93 -59.86 -53.47
CA GLY A 276 13.05 -59.17 -52.84
C GLY A 276 12.65 -58.62 -51.47
N LEU A 277 12.87 -59.40 -50.42
CA LEU A 277 12.85 -58.95 -49.03
C LEU A 277 13.96 -57.91 -48.78
N GLY A 278 13.60 -56.63 -48.80
CA GLY A 278 14.47 -55.52 -48.41
C GLY A 278 13.98 -54.87 -47.12
N GLY A 279 14.39 -55.41 -45.97
CA GLY A 279 14.16 -54.79 -44.67
C GLY A 279 14.93 -53.48 -44.53
N GLY A 280 14.22 -52.36 -44.58
CA GLY A 280 14.72 -51.04 -44.20
C GLY A 280 14.21 -50.68 -42.82
N GLY A 281 15.06 -50.87 -41.81
CA GLY A 281 14.86 -50.26 -40.50
C GLY A 281 14.93 -48.74 -40.62
N VAL A 282 13.98 -48.05 -39.99
CA VAL A 282 14.06 -46.62 -39.73
C VAL A 282 13.86 -46.44 -38.24
N ASP A 283 14.95 -45.99 -37.61
CA ASP A 283 15.01 -45.50 -36.25
C ASP A 283 13.91 -44.45 -35.98
N VAL A 284 13.18 -44.65 -34.88
CA VAL A 284 12.60 -43.59 -34.03
C VAL A 284 12.81 -44.02 -32.58
#